data_AF-A0AAE0EPB7-F1
#
_entry.id   AF-A0AAE0EPB7-F1
#
_cell.length_a   1.000
_cell.length_b   1.000
_cell.length_c   1.000
_cell.angle_alpha   90.00
_cell.angle_beta   90.00
_cell.angle_gamma   90.00
#
_symmetry.space_group_name_H-M   'P 1'
#
loop_
_entity.id
_entity.type
_entity.pdbx_description
1 polymer ?
#
loop_
_entity_poly.entity_id
_entity_poly.type
_entity_poly.pdbx_seq_one_letter_code
_entity_poly.pdbx_strand_id
1 'polypeptide(L)'
;MASTISVTNNACSLEKNTYAVSSKVAAQRKQPHGQHAARSHAASLKLSASHRASCLKPTCSKKETRPRKTALQAAAEDVSASAESSSGPARYGYVIANAKFMLHDEEHLAELLRERRRLFLEQEREIDFWVVPEPAWTGSLPSNVKIGKPSAAVVSTNLTWITFLKLRLDKCYKGEMEGELADVLASTPYEEEDLKFAPPKGWDAPYPRYQQDWWKLFAP
;
A
#
# COMPACT_ATOMS: atom_id res chain seq x y z
N MET A 1 56.89 23.93 37.82
CA MET A 1 56.66 22.48 37.68
C MET A 1 55.65 22.31 36.55
N ALA A 2 56.15 22.03 35.35
CA ALA A 2 55.36 21.88 34.13
C ALA A 2 54.60 20.55 34.16
N SER A 3 53.42 20.49 33.56
CA SER A 3 52.77 19.24 33.20
C SER A 3 52.12 19.39 31.82
N THR A 4 52.86 18.89 30.85
CA THR A 4 52.51 18.69 29.46
C THR A 4 51.57 17.49 29.35
N ILE A 5 50.40 17.65 28.74
CA ILE A 5 49.51 16.53 28.38
C ILE A 5 49.67 16.30 26.88
N SER A 6 50.26 15.17 26.52
CA SER A 6 50.44 14.70 25.15
C SER A 6 49.17 13.99 24.67
N VAL A 7 48.60 14.44 23.55
CA VAL A 7 47.50 13.77 22.85
C VAL A 7 48.11 12.83 21.81
N THR A 8 47.90 11.53 21.96
CA THR A 8 48.23 10.53 20.94
C THR A 8 47.00 10.23 20.08
N ASN A 9 47.03 10.66 18.82
CA ASN A 9 46.04 10.29 17.81
C ASN A 9 46.32 8.87 17.30
N ASN A 10 45.34 7.99 17.44
CA ASN A 10 45.36 6.62 16.95
C ASN A 10 44.78 6.60 15.53
N ALA A 11 45.63 6.38 14.52
CA ALA A 11 45.21 6.20 13.13
C ALA A 11 44.82 4.73 12.91
N CYS A 12 43.55 4.49 12.59
CA CYS A 12 43.03 3.16 12.22
C CYS A 12 43.10 3.01 10.69
N SER A 13 43.92 2.07 10.24
CA SER A 13 44.12 1.68 8.85
C SER A 13 42.97 0.86 8.29
N LEU A 14 42.66 1.13 7.02
CA LEU A 14 42.38 0.21 5.91
C LEU A 14 41.61 -1.09 6.20
N GLU A 15 40.51 -1.30 5.46
CA GLU A 15 40.40 -2.49 4.59
C GLU A 15 39.33 -2.29 3.51
N LYS A 16 39.76 -2.40 2.25
CA LYS A 16 38.92 -2.39 1.05
C LYS A 16 38.50 -3.83 0.76
N ASN A 17 37.21 -4.12 0.83
CA ASN A 17 36.70 -5.46 0.59
C ASN A 17 36.20 -5.58 -0.85
N THR A 18 37.00 -6.22 -1.70
CA THR A 18 36.65 -6.59 -3.08
C THR A 18 36.09 -8.02 -3.09
N TYR A 19 34.81 -8.18 -3.45
CA TYR A 19 34.20 -9.51 -3.60
C TYR A 19 34.23 -9.98 -5.05
N ALA A 20 34.73 -11.21 -5.19
CA ALA A 20 34.98 -11.92 -6.43
C ALA A 20 33.70 -12.38 -7.14
N VAL A 21 33.74 -12.30 -8.46
CA VAL A 21 32.80 -12.89 -9.41
C VAL A 21 32.96 -14.41 -9.39
N SER A 22 31.87 -15.13 -9.16
CA SER A 22 31.79 -16.57 -9.46
C SER A 22 30.41 -16.91 -10.00
N SER A 23 30.33 -17.27 -11.28
CA SER A 23 29.24 -18.06 -11.82
C SER A 23 29.82 -19.08 -12.80
N LYS A 24 29.75 -20.35 -12.40
CA LYS A 24 29.90 -21.52 -13.25
C LYS A 24 28.57 -22.26 -13.30
N VAL A 25 28.49 -23.11 -14.32
CA VAL A 25 27.61 -24.28 -14.50
C VAL A 25 26.48 -24.09 -15.52
N ALA A 26 26.92 -24.15 -16.78
CA ALA A 26 26.58 -25.19 -17.76
C ALA A 26 25.23 -25.91 -17.63
N ALA A 27 24.44 -25.74 -18.68
CA ALA A 27 23.25 -26.49 -19.03
C ALA A 27 23.54 -27.98 -19.30
N GLN A 28 22.56 -28.84 -19.02
CA GLN A 28 22.34 -30.05 -19.81
C GLN A 28 20.87 -30.50 -19.79
N ARG A 29 20.37 -30.68 -21.02
CA ARG A 29 19.05 -31.12 -21.46
C ARG A 29 18.61 -32.45 -20.84
N LYS A 30 17.33 -32.55 -20.48
CA LYS A 30 16.58 -33.82 -20.53
C LYS A 30 15.50 -33.69 -21.61
N GLN A 31 15.50 -34.63 -22.57
CA GLN A 31 14.35 -34.86 -23.43
C GLN A 31 13.50 -36.02 -22.88
N PRO A 32 12.17 -35.97 -23.03
CA PRO A 32 11.27 -37.06 -22.65
C PRO A 32 11.10 -38.07 -23.79
N HIS A 33 11.16 -39.36 -23.44
CA HIS A 33 10.59 -40.42 -24.26
C HIS A 33 9.09 -40.52 -23.96
N GLY A 34 8.26 -40.27 -24.98
CA GLY A 34 6.86 -40.69 -24.97
C GLY A 34 6.72 -42.18 -25.24
N GLN A 35 5.54 -42.72 -24.92
CA GLN A 35 4.81 -43.68 -25.76
C GLN A 35 3.36 -43.85 -25.22
N HIS A 36 2.42 -43.63 -26.15
CA HIS A 36 1.04 -44.08 -26.33
C HIS A 36 0.22 -44.70 -25.16
N ALA A 37 -1.02 -44.23 -25.02
CA ALA A 37 -2.20 -45.01 -25.45
C ALA A 37 -3.47 -44.15 -25.43
N ALA A 38 -4.23 -44.25 -26.51
CA ALA A 38 -5.51 -43.61 -26.72
C ALA A 38 -6.61 -44.23 -25.85
N ARG A 39 -7.56 -43.41 -25.38
CA ARG A 39 -8.95 -43.84 -25.26
C ARG A 39 -9.92 -42.67 -25.37
N SER A 40 -10.59 -42.69 -26.50
CA SER A 40 -11.73 -41.88 -26.90
C SER A 40 -12.96 -42.21 -26.06
N HIS A 41 -13.62 -41.18 -25.52
CA HIS A 41 -15.08 -41.18 -25.35
C HIS A 41 -15.60 -39.76 -25.59
N ALA A 42 -16.20 -39.59 -26.77
CA ALA A 42 -17.01 -38.44 -27.11
C ALA A 42 -18.30 -38.47 -26.29
N ALA A 43 -18.60 -37.37 -25.59
CA ALA A 43 -19.92 -37.12 -25.04
C ALA A 43 -20.45 -35.81 -25.64
N SER A 44 -21.47 -35.97 -26.47
CA SER A 44 -22.08 -34.96 -27.31
C SER A 44 -22.76 -33.87 -26.48
N LEU A 45 -22.51 -32.62 -26.89
CA LEU A 45 -23.26 -31.43 -26.51
C LEU A 45 -24.74 -31.59 -26.86
N LYS A 46 -25.62 -31.19 -25.94
CA LYS A 46 -27.02 -30.84 -26.24
C LYS A 46 -27.28 -29.45 -25.68
N LEU A 47 -27.02 -28.44 -26.51
CA LEU A 47 -27.44 -27.07 -26.28
C LEU A 47 -28.85 -26.93 -26.87
N SER A 48 -29.86 -26.85 -26.00
CA SER A 48 -31.22 -26.52 -26.41
C SER A 48 -31.34 -25.01 -26.46
N ALA A 49 -31.38 -24.48 -27.69
CA ALA A 49 -31.87 -23.14 -27.98
C ALA A 49 -33.39 -23.24 -28.19
N SER A 50 -34.17 -22.47 -27.44
CA SER A 50 -35.57 -22.22 -27.78
C SER A 50 -35.84 -20.71 -27.72
N HIS A 51 -36.38 -20.25 -28.83
CA HIS A 51 -36.70 -18.89 -29.19
C HIS A 51 -37.78 -18.27 -28.30
N ARG A 52 -37.65 -16.97 -28.03
CA ARG A 52 -38.71 -16.02 -28.40
C ARG A 52 -38.21 -14.58 -28.38
N ALA A 53 -38.15 -14.02 -29.58
CA ALA A 53 -38.24 -12.59 -29.79
C ALA A 53 -39.66 -12.12 -29.46
N SER A 54 -39.78 -11.03 -28.72
CA SER A 54 -40.88 -10.08 -28.90
C SER A 54 -40.41 -8.70 -28.48
N CYS A 55 -40.13 -7.89 -29.50
CA CYS A 55 -39.99 -6.45 -29.38
C CYS A 55 -41.30 -5.86 -28.87
N LEU A 56 -41.26 -5.09 -27.78
CA LEU A 56 -42.30 -4.14 -27.45
C LEU A 56 -41.63 -2.83 -27.05
N LYS A 57 -41.75 -1.85 -27.95
CA LYS A 57 -41.54 -0.43 -27.67
C LYS A 57 -42.82 0.10 -27.00
N PRO A 58 -42.72 0.87 -25.91
CA PRO A 58 -43.74 1.86 -25.59
C PRO A 58 -43.14 3.26 -25.74
N THR A 59 -43.53 3.89 -26.84
CA THR A 59 -43.96 5.29 -26.95
C THR A 59 -43.38 6.30 -25.95
N CYS A 60 -42.54 7.18 -26.48
CA CYS A 60 -42.33 8.54 -26.00
C CYS A 60 -43.68 9.26 -25.80
N SER A 61 -44.01 9.61 -24.56
CA SER A 61 -45.05 10.60 -24.28
C SER A 61 -44.38 11.89 -23.82
N LYS A 62 -44.37 12.88 -24.71
CA LYS A 62 -44.25 14.29 -24.32
C LYS A 62 -45.37 14.58 -23.32
N LYS A 63 -45.02 15.11 -22.14
CA LYS A 63 -45.91 16.00 -21.39
C LYS A 63 -45.12 17.24 -21.01
N GLU A 64 -45.79 18.35 -21.26
CA GLU A 64 -45.31 19.72 -21.24
C GLU A 64 -44.76 20.19 -19.89
N THR A 65 -43.71 21.00 -20.06
CA THR A 65 -43.39 22.23 -19.35
C THR A 65 -44.32 22.67 -18.22
N ARG A 66 -43.72 22.86 -17.05
CA ARG A 66 -44.07 23.99 -16.17
C ARG A 66 -42.79 24.60 -15.60
N PRO A 67 -42.59 25.93 -15.71
CA PRO A 67 -41.38 26.56 -15.22
C PRO A 67 -41.46 26.69 -13.69
N ARG A 68 -40.49 26.11 -12.97
CA ARG A 68 -40.15 26.58 -11.63
C ARG A 68 -39.03 27.60 -11.76
N LYS A 69 -39.41 28.87 -11.79
CA LYS A 69 -38.56 29.95 -11.28
C LYS A 69 -38.49 29.77 -9.76
N THR A 70 -37.30 29.76 -9.18
CA THR A 70 -36.95 30.44 -7.92
C THR A 70 -35.45 30.35 -7.67
N ALA A 71 -34.85 31.52 -7.44
CA ALA A 71 -33.59 31.85 -6.75
C ALA A 71 -32.30 31.13 -7.20
N LEU A 72 -31.37 31.79 -7.89
CA LEU A 72 -30.38 32.70 -7.30
C LEU A 72 -29.84 32.18 -5.95
N GLN A 73 -28.78 31.39 -6.00
CA GLN A 73 -27.61 31.64 -5.14
C GLN A 73 -26.35 31.14 -5.84
N ALA A 74 -25.61 32.09 -6.38
CA ALA A 74 -24.21 31.92 -6.71
C ALA A 74 -23.45 31.96 -5.38
N ALA A 75 -22.92 30.80 -4.98
CA ALA A 75 -21.76 30.70 -4.13
C ALA A 75 -20.89 29.63 -4.81
N ALA A 76 -20.15 30.07 -5.84
CA ALA A 76 -18.92 29.39 -6.19
C ALA A 76 -17.99 29.64 -5.02
N GLU A 77 -17.96 28.72 -4.07
CA GLU A 77 -16.84 28.62 -3.16
C GLU A 77 -15.71 27.98 -3.98
N ASP A 78 -14.79 28.83 -4.40
CA ASP A 78 -13.44 28.44 -4.76
C ASP A 78 -12.85 27.65 -3.59
N VAL A 79 -12.88 26.32 -3.66
CA VAL A 79 -12.01 25.47 -2.84
C VAL A 79 -10.65 25.42 -3.52
N SER A 80 -9.99 26.57 -3.59
CA SER A 80 -8.55 26.64 -3.77
C SER A 80 -7.94 26.67 -2.39
N ALA A 81 -7.27 25.57 -2.08
CA ALA A 81 -6.54 25.34 -0.86
C ALA A 81 -5.51 26.45 -0.62
N SER A 82 -5.79 27.31 0.35
CA SER A 82 -4.77 28.05 1.08
C SER A 82 -4.45 27.27 2.36
N ALA A 83 -3.20 26.82 2.46
CA ALA A 83 -2.64 26.24 3.66
C ALA A 83 -2.64 27.30 4.77
N GLU A 84 -3.71 27.32 5.57
CA GLU A 84 -3.71 28.00 6.86
C GLU A 84 -3.21 27.00 7.91
N SER A 85 -2.02 27.25 8.43
CA SER A 85 -1.46 26.58 9.60
C SER A 85 -2.30 26.95 10.82
N SER A 86 -3.41 26.24 11.03
CA SER A 86 -4.24 26.36 12.22
C SER A 86 -3.40 25.92 13.43
N SER A 87 -3.16 26.83 14.38
CA SER A 87 -2.29 26.64 15.56
C SER A 87 -2.89 25.73 16.65
N GLY A 88 -3.64 24.69 16.26
CA GLY A 88 -4.13 23.63 17.12
C GLY A 88 -3.40 22.30 16.87
N PRO A 89 -3.50 21.31 17.77
CA PRO A 89 -2.89 20.01 17.53
C PRO A 89 -3.51 19.37 16.27
N ALA A 90 -2.67 19.02 15.30
CA ALA A 90 -3.12 18.39 14.07
C ALA A 90 -3.64 16.97 14.37
N ARG A 91 -4.77 16.62 13.74
CA ARG A 91 -5.42 15.32 13.87
C ARG A 91 -4.97 14.39 12.76
N TYR A 92 -4.46 13.23 13.13
CA TYR A 92 -4.04 12.18 12.20
C TYR A 92 -4.83 10.91 12.45
N GLY A 93 -5.32 10.32 11.37
CA GLY A 93 -5.87 8.97 11.39
C GLY A 93 -4.77 7.98 11.04
N TYR A 94 -4.83 6.80 11.63
CA TYR A 94 -3.92 5.73 11.28
C TYR A 94 -4.63 4.39 11.18
N VAL A 95 -4.04 3.53 10.36
CA VAL A 95 -4.34 2.11 10.30
C VAL A 95 -3.06 1.34 10.58
N ILE A 96 -3.06 0.50 11.61
CA ILE A 96 -1.91 -0.32 12.00
C ILE A 96 -2.23 -1.81 11.88
N ALA A 97 -1.29 -2.61 11.40
CA ALA A 97 -1.38 -4.06 11.39
C ALA A 97 0.02 -4.71 11.36
N ASN A 98 0.05 -6.04 11.22
CA ASN A 98 1.29 -6.79 11.05
C ASN A 98 1.95 -6.40 9.72
N ALA A 99 3.26 -6.12 9.74
CA ALA A 99 4.03 -5.72 8.57
C ALA A 99 4.02 -6.80 7.47
N LYS A 100 4.04 -8.08 7.83
CA LYS A 100 3.90 -9.17 6.84
C LYS A 100 2.59 -9.07 6.06
N PHE A 101 1.50 -8.79 6.77
CA PHE A 101 0.18 -8.62 6.14
C PHE A 101 0.14 -7.36 5.27
N MET A 102 0.55 -6.21 5.80
CA MET A 102 0.46 -4.93 5.07
C MET A 102 1.45 -4.77 3.92
N LEU A 103 2.69 -5.24 4.07
CA LEU A 103 3.78 -4.94 3.14
C LEU A 103 4.03 -6.07 2.13
N HIS A 104 3.68 -7.32 2.47
CA HIS A 104 4.00 -8.49 1.66
C HIS A 104 2.79 -9.26 1.13
N ASP A 105 1.76 -9.47 1.95
CA ASP A 105 0.61 -10.27 1.54
C ASP A 105 -0.47 -9.43 0.82
N GLU A 106 -0.64 -8.16 1.19
CA GLU A 106 -1.67 -7.28 0.64
C GLU A 106 -1.19 -6.49 -0.59
N GLU A 107 -1.43 -7.03 -1.79
CA GLU A 107 -1.03 -6.37 -3.05
C GLU A 107 -1.89 -5.14 -3.38
N HIS A 108 -3.17 -5.10 -2.97
CA HIS A 108 -4.06 -3.97 -3.26
C HIS A 108 -3.62 -2.68 -2.58
N LEU A 109 -2.98 -2.77 -1.41
CA LEU A 109 -2.49 -1.60 -0.68
C LEU A 109 -1.36 -0.90 -1.45
N ALA A 110 -0.46 -1.68 -2.06
CA ALA A 110 0.64 -1.13 -2.85
C ALA A 110 0.12 -0.30 -4.04
N GLU A 111 -0.86 -0.82 -4.76
CA GLU A 111 -1.48 -0.12 -5.88
C GLU A 111 -2.24 1.11 -5.44
N LEU A 112 -3.02 0.99 -4.37
CA LEU A 112 -3.78 2.11 -3.84
C LEU A 112 -2.86 3.29 -3.46
N LEU A 113 -1.72 3.02 -2.83
CA LEU A 113 -0.77 4.05 -2.43
C LEU A 113 -0.04 4.66 -3.63
N ARG A 114 0.37 3.86 -4.62
CA ARG A 114 1.01 4.37 -5.85
C ARG A 114 0.06 5.24 -6.66
N GLU A 115 -1.16 4.77 -6.86
CA GLU A 115 -2.17 5.48 -7.62
C GLU A 115 -2.60 6.76 -6.90
N ARG A 116 -2.75 6.70 -5.57
CA ARG A 116 -3.00 7.90 -4.78
C ARG A 116 -1.84 8.89 -4.92
N ARG A 117 -0.58 8.47 -4.82
CA ARG A 117 0.57 9.36 -5.02
C ARG A 117 0.58 9.98 -6.42
N ARG A 118 0.27 9.21 -7.47
CA ARG A 118 0.13 9.72 -8.84
C ARG A 118 -0.94 10.80 -8.91
N LEU A 119 -2.11 10.56 -8.32
CA LEU A 119 -3.21 11.53 -8.28
C LEU A 119 -2.79 12.85 -7.58
N PHE A 120 -2.04 12.77 -6.48
CA PHE A 120 -1.55 13.98 -5.80
C PHE A 120 -0.54 14.74 -6.66
N LEU A 121 0.36 14.03 -7.34
CA LEU A 121 1.33 14.62 -8.26
C LEU A 121 0.65 15.30 -9.45
N GLU A 122 -0.37 14.66 -10.03
CA GLU A 122 -1.16 15.20 -11.15
C GLU A 122 -2.03 16.39 -10.75
N GLN A 123 -2.44 16.46 -9.49
CA GLN A 123 -3.20 17.58 -8.94
C GLN A 123 -2.31 18.68 -8.33
N GLU A 124 -0.98 18.53 -8.37
CA GLU A 124 -0.02 19.45 -7.72
C GLU A 124 -0.32 19.67 -6.23
N ARG A 125 -0.76 18.60 -5.54
CA ARG A 125 -1.12 18.62 -4.12
C ARG A 125 -0.03 17.96 -3.27
N GLU A 126 0.17 18.49 -2.08
CA GLU A 126 1.08 17.92 -1.09
C GLU A 126 0.57 16.56 -0.57
N ILE A 127 1.49 15.60 -0.44
CA ILE A 127 1.17 14.24 0.01
C ILE A 127 0.79 14.29 1.49
N ASP A 128 -0.42 13.80 1.80
CA ASP A 128 -1.02 13.82 3.13
C ASP A 128 -0.99 12.45 3.84
N PHE A 129 -0.16 11.53 3.38
CA PHE A 129 -0.09 10.17 3.89
C PHE A 129 1.32 9.57 3.84
N TRP A 130 1.61 8.70 4.80
CA TRP A 130 2.91 8.07 4.98
C TRP A 130 2.75 6.61 5.44
N VAL A 131 3.75 5.79 5.12
CA VAL A 131 3.88 4.42 5.64
C VAL A 131 4.98 4.44 6.70
N VAL A 132 4.60 4.17 7.95
CA VAL A 132 5.52 4.13 9.10
C VAL A 132 5.78 2.67 9.47
N PRO A 133 6.96 2.11 9.16
CA PRO A 133 7.38 0.83 9.72
C PRO A 133 7.63 1.00 11.23
N GLU A 134 7.18 0.01 12.01
CA GLU A 134 7.35 -0.05 13.47
C GLU A 134 7.13 1.28 14.21
N PRO A 135 5.92 1.86 14.17
CA PRO A 135 5.69 3.15 14.80
C PRO A 135 5.99 3.12 16.31
N ALA A 136 6.71 4.12 16.81
CA ALA A 136 7.18 4.20 18.20
C ALA A 136 6.02 4.21 19.22
N TRP A 137 4.89 4.79 18.82
CA TRP A 137 3.66 4.85 19.61
C TRP A 137 2.84 3.54 19.62
N THR A 138 3.35 2.43 19.05
CA THR A 138 2.67 1.12 19.14
C THR A 138 2.43 0.69 20.60
N GLY A 139 3.30 1.11 21.53
CA GLY A 139 3.17 0.81 22.96
C GLY A 139 2.05 1.57 23.69
N SER A 140 1.55 2.69 23.15
CA SER A 140 0.46 3.45 23.75
C SER A 140 -0.94 2.96 23.33
N LEU A 141 -0.99 1.99 22.42
CA LEU A 141 -2.24 1.37 21.98
C LEU A 141 -2.95 0.63 23.12
N PRO A 142 -4.28 0.55 23.09
CA PRO A 142 -5.02 -0.11 24.16
C PRO A 142 -4.75 -1.62 24.15
N SER A 143 -4.69 -2.22 25.34
CA SER A 143 -4.21 -3.60 25.55
C SER A 143 -5.03 -4.71 24.86
N ASN A 144 -6.25 -4.38 24.39
CA ASN A 144 -7.09 -5.28 23.60
C ASN A 144 -6.60 -5.45 22.15
N VAL A 145 -5.70 -4.60 21.68
CA VAL A 145 -5.21 -4.60 20.31
C VAL A 145 -3.98 -5.51 20.21
N LYS A 146 -4.20 -6.73 19.71
CA LYS A 146 -3.13 -7.70 19.48
C LYS A 146 -2.59 -7.53 18.06
N ILE A 147 -1.46 -6.85 17.92
CA ILE A 147 -0.74 -6.70 16.65
C ILE A 147 0.50 -7.60 16.69
N GLY A 148 0.69 -8.41 15.65
CA GLY A 148 1.91 -9.19 15.49
C GLY A 148 3.07 -8.28 15.12
N LYS A 149 4.24 -8.48 15.75
CA LYS A 149 5.50 -7.81 15.40
C LYS A 149 6.24 -8.60 14.31
N PRO A 150 6.91 -7.96 13.34
CA PRO A 150 7.01 -6.51 13.14
C PRO A 150 5.67 -5.89 12.69
N SER A 151 5.41 -4.64 13.07
CA SER A 151 4.17 -3.93 12.75
C SER A 151 4.41 -2.79 11.76
N ALA A 152 3.42 -2.46 10.95
CA ALA A 152 3.45 -1.31 10.05
C ALA A 152 2.17 -0.50 10.20
N ALA A 153 2.26 0.81 10.01
CA ALA A 153 1.12 1.70 10.01
C ALA A 153 1.08 2.56 8.74
N VAL A 154 -0.14 2.86 8.29
CA VAL A 154 -0.42 3.92 7.33
C VAL A 154 -1.03 5.07 8.11
N VAL A 155 -0.40 6.24 8.03
CA VAL A 155 -0.82 7.48 8.69
C VAL A 155 -1.30 8.46 7.63
N SER A 156 -2.38 9.18 7.90
CA SER A 156 -2.81 10.29 7.05
C SER A 156 -3.58 11.35 7.83
N THR A 157 -3.53 12.58 7.34
CA THR A 157 -4.39 13.69 7.82
C THR A 157 -5.86 13.47 7.43
N ASN A 158 -6.15 12.66 6.40
CA ASN A 158 -7.51 12.42 5.91
C ASN A 158 -8.19 11.23 6.61
N LEU A 159 -9.03 11.52 7.62
CA LEU A 159 -9.75 10.50 8.41
C LEU A 159 -10.74 9.65 7.60
N THR A 160 -11.35 10.23 6.57
CA THR A 160 -12.28 9.51 5.67
C THR A 160 -11.53 8.44 4.88
N TRP A 161 -10.33 8.77 4.40
CA TRP A 161 -9.48 7.82 3.68
C TRP A 161 -8.96 6.71 4.60
N ILE A 162 -8.58 7.04 5.84
CA ILE A 162 -8.22 6.04 6.86
C ILE A 162 -9.38 5.08 7.15
N THR A 163 -10.62 5.61 7.20
CA THR A 163 -11.81 4.77 7.37
C THR A 163 -12.05 3.88 6.15
N PHE A 164 -11.82 4.38 4.93
CA PHE A 164 -11.83 3.56 3.72
C PHE A 164 -10.80 2.43 3.76
N LEU A 165 -9.56 2.71 4.20
CA LEU A 165 -8.54 1.68 4.39
C LEU A 165 -9.01 0.61 5.37
N LYS A 166 -9.63 1.01 6.49
CA LYS A 166 -10.15 0.05 7.46
C LYS A 166 -11.24 -0.86 6.90
N LEU A 167 -12.07 -0.37 5.98
CA LEU A 167 -13.10 -1.17 5.30
C LEU A 167 -12.52 -2.14 4.26
N ARG A 168 -11.35 -1.84 3.71
CA ARG A 168 -10.64 -2.69 2.74
C ARG A 168 -9.70 -3.70 3.40
N LEU A 169 -9.12 -3.34 4.54
CA LEU A 169 -8.15 -4.14 5.28
C LEU A 169 -8.83 -4.83 6.45
N ASP A 170 -9.03 -6.15 6.35
CA ASP A 170 -9.72 -6.91 7.39
C ASP A 170 -8.94 -6.93 8.71
N LYS A 171 -7.64 -7.24 8.65
CA LYS A 171 -6.77 -7.53 9.81
C LYS A 171 -6.02 -6.30 10.34
N CYS A 172 -6.66 -5.14 10.36
CA CYS A 172 -6.04 -3.92 10.84
C CYS A 172 -6.81 -3.27 11.99
N TYR A 173 -6.10 -2.48 12.79
CA TYR A 173 -6.66 -1.63 13.82
C TYR A 173 -6.69 -0.19 13.30
N LYS A 174 -7.84 0.47 13.42
CA LYS A 174 -7.99 1.91 13.13
C LYS A 174 -7.87 2.67 14.45
N GLY A 175 -7.06 3.72 14.46
CA GLY A 175 -7.06 4.71 15.53
C GLY A 175 -6.89 6.13 15.00
N GLU A 176 -6.97 7.07 15.92
CA GLU A 176 -6.79 8.49 15.67
C GLU A 176 -5.87 9.03 16.76
N MET A 177 -5.05 10.02 16.41
CA MET A 177 -4.12 10.65 17.34
C MET A 177 -3.96 12.14 17.03
N GLU A 178 -3.66 12.88 18.08
CA GLU A 178 -3.34 14.30 18.04
C GLU A 178 -1.87 14.46 18.45
N GLY A 179 -1.12 15.26 17.71
CA GLY A 179 0.31 15.45 18.00
C GLY A 179 1.06 16.21 16.92
N GLU A 180 2.36 16.32 17.07
CA GLU A 180 3.24 16.82 16.02
C GLU A 180 3.52 15.74 14.97
N LEU A 181 3.72 16.15 13.72
CA LEU A 181 3.97 15.22 12.63
C LEU A 181 5.21 14.34 12.89
N ALA A 182 6.25 14.91 13.51
CA ALA A 182 7.47 14.19 13.86
C ALA A 182 7.22 13.02 14.83
N ASP A 183 6.41 13.24 15.86
CA ASP A 183 6.07 12.21 16.86
C ASP A 183 5.20 11.11 16.27
N VAL A 184 4.29 11.50 15.36
CA VAL A 184 3.40 10.57 14.67
C VAL A 184 4.16 9.70 13.66
N LEU A 185 5.16 10.25 13.00
CA LEU A 185 5.98 9.54 12.00
C LEU A 185 7.20 8.82 12.63
N ALA A 186 7.43 8.97 13.93
CA ALA A 186 8.54 8.34 14.63
C ALA A 186 8.47 6.81 14.50
N SER A 187 9.51 6.22 13.91
CA SER A 187 9.71 4.78 13.83
C SER A 187 10.68 4.31 14.92
N THR A 188 10.43 3.12 15.44
CA THR A 188 11.39 2.39 16.28
C THR A 188 12.48 1.83 15.37
N PRO A 189 13.76 1.83 15.77
CA PRO A 189 14.79 1.16 15.00
C PRO A 189 14.41 -0.31 14.79
N TYR A 190 14.28 -0.71 13.54
CA TYR A 190 14.05 -2.09 13.11
C TYR A 190 15.22 -2.51 12.23
N GLU A 191 15.61 -3.76 12.31
CA GLU A 191 16.57 -4.32 11.37
C GLU A 191 15.86 -4.54 10.03
N GLU A 192 16.45 -4.12 8.91
CA GLU A 192 15.85 -4.33 7.59
C GLU A 192 15.56 -5.81 7.30
N GLU A 193 16.30 -6.71 7.95
CA GLU A 193 16.10 -8.16 7.88
C GLU A 193 14.73 -8.61 8.42
N ASP A 194 14.18 -7.92 9.44
CA ASP A 194 12.90 -8.28 10.04
C ASP A 194 11.71 -8.00 9.09
N LEU A 195 11.86 -7.01 8.19
CA LEU A 195 10.88 -6.69 7.16
C LEU A 195 11.07 -7.49 5.86
N LYS A 196 12.07 -8.38 5.81
CA LYS A 196 12.33 -9.22 4.64
C LYS A 196 11.54 -10.51 4.70
N PHE A 197 10.39 -10.53 4.04
CA PHE A 197 9.50 -11.70 4.04
C PHE A 197 9.79 -12.66 2.89
N ALA A 198 9.91 -13.96 3.19
CA ALA A 198 10.07 -14.98 2.15
C ALA A 198 8.83 -15.06 1.24
N PRO A 199 9.01 -15.18 -0.09
CA PRO A 199 7.89 -15.34 -1.01
C PRO A 199 7.15 -16.67 -0.72
N PRO A 200 5.84 -16.74 -1.00
CA PRO A 200 5.09 -17.97 -0.79
C PRO A 200 5.58 -19.07 -1.73
N LYS A 201 5.55 -20.31 -1.23
CA LYS A 201 5.88 -21.49 -2.03
C LYS A 201 4.70 -21.86 -2.93
N GLY A 202 4.73 -21.39 -4.19
CA GLY A 202 3.70 -21.71 -5.20
C GLY A 202 2.87 -20.50 -5.60
N TRP A 203 3.53 -19.48 -6.12
CA TRP A 203 2.84 -18.34 -6.73
C TRP A 203 2.21 -18.77 -8.07
N ASP A 204 0.88 -18.78 -8.12
CA ASP A 204 0.08 -19.28 -9.24
C ASP A 204 -0.30 -18.19 -10.25
N ALA A 205 -0.22 -16.91 -9.85
CA ALA A 205 -0.65 -15.82 -10.71
C ALA A 205 0.32 -15.60 -11.89
N PRO A 206 -0.20 -15.22 -13.08
CA PRO A 206 0.63 -15.04 -14.29
C PRO A 206 1.51 -13.78 -14.24
N TYR A 207 1.31 -12.91 -13.26
CA TYR A 207 2.08 -11.67 -13.07
C TYR A 207 3.08 -11.83 -11.91
N PRO A 208 4.26 -11.19 -11.98
CA PRO A 208 5.18 -11.20 -10.86
C PRO A 208 4.61 -10.44 -9.67
N ARG A 209 4.87 -10.93 -8.46
CA ARG A 209 4.58 -10.23 -7.21
C ARG A 209 5.42 -8.95 -7.13
N TYR A 210 4.91 -7.96 -6.39
CA TYR A 210 5.69 -6.77 -6.03
C TYR A 210 7.03 -7.10 -5.37
N GLN A 211 8.05 -6.32 -5.73
CA GLN A 211 9.36 -6.40 -5.10
C GLN A 211 9.22 -6.09 -3.60
N GLN A 212 10.08 -6.73 -2.80
CA GLN A 212 10.31 -6.30 -1.42
C GLN A 212 10.71 -4.81 -1.44
N ASP A 213 10.37 -4.07 -0.39
CA ASP A 213 10.72 -2.66 -0.20
C ASP A 213 9.98 -1.62 -1.07
N TRP A 214 8.93 -2.00 -1.80
CA TRP A 214 8.12 -1.04 -2.56
C TRP A 214 7.58 0.13 -1.72
N TRP A 215 7.38 -0.11 -0.41
CA TRP A 215 6.82 0.82 0.55
C TRP A 215 7.84 1.89 1.01
N LYS A 216 9.15 1.69 0.78
CA LYS A 216 10.20 2.69 1.13
C LYS A 216 9.97 4.04 0.43
N LEU A 217 9.25 4.04 -0.69
CA LEU A 217 8.85 5.27 -1.41
C LEU A 217 7.87 6.16 -0.65
N PHE A 218 7.22 5.63 0.39
CA PHE A 218 6.22 6.31 1.21
C PHE A 218 6.66 6.43 2.67
N ALA A 219 7.88 5.99 2.99
CA ALA A 219 8.47 6.23 4.30
C ALA A 219 8.64 7.74 4.53
N PRO A 220 8.51 8.20 5.79
CA PRO A 220 8.68 9.60 6.14
C PRO A 220 10.12 10.12 5.92
#